data_AF-A0A2V5J892-F1
#
_entry.id   AF-A0A2V5J892-F1
#
_cell.length_a   1.000
_cell.length_b   1.000
_cell.length_c   1.000
_cell.angle_alpha   90.00
_cell.angle_beta   90.00
_cell.angle_gamma   90.00
#
_symmetry.space_group_name_H-M   'P 1'
#
loop_
_entity.id
_entity.type
_entity.pdbx_description
1 polymer ?
#
loop_
_entity_poly.entity_id
_entity_poly.type
_entity_poly.pdbx_seq_one_letter_code
_entity_poly.pdbx_strand_id
1 'polypeptide(L)'
;MNQEETRSLIASQIQHTMDQFFQTTIPTRFRLVGDTPTAILDSEDYLTSIEPFVTKVQQSVNYCRPDAETRFLALRIVSRHSYFVVDVNNIDYDYETAHEVTTSIPVYVLRLSRHVKITRNPTEDENLAWILATMHRGHGNDPLPLVDDYTRPVVSQPQQIGIELGAGGGRRQLYSGF
;
A
#
# COMPACT_ATOMS: atom_id res chain seq x y z
N MET A 1 19.48 -10.27 -18.56
CA MET A 1 18.80 -10.69 -17.33
C MET A 1 17.32 -10.40 -17.52
N ASN A 2 16.46 -11.42 -17.47
CA ASN A 2 15.01 -11.23 -17.57
C ASN A 2 14.46 -10.65 -16.24
N GLN A 3 13.16 -10.34 -16.19
CA GLN A 3 12.53 -9.78 -14.98
C GLN A 3 12.68 -10.70 -13.76
N GLU A 4 12.51 -12.01 -13.95
CA GLU A 4 12.56 -13.01 -12.89
C GLU A 4 13.96 -13.16 -12.29
N GLU A 5 14.99 -13.26 -13.13
CA GLU A 5 16.39 -13.27 -12.70
C GLU A 5 16.76 -11.99 -11.95
N THR A 6 16.22 -10.84 -12.39
CA THR A 6 16.42 -9.56 -11.71
C THR A 6 15.75 -9.56 -10.33
N ARG A 7 14.51 -10.05 -10.23
CA ARG A 7 13.80 -10.18 -8.94
C ARG A 7 14.55 -11.10 -7.99
N SER A 8 15.01 -12.26 -8.47
CA SER A 8 15.78 -13.23 -7.69
C SER A 8 17.09 -12.63 -7.15
N LEU A 9 17.84 -11.91 -7.98
CA LEU A 9 19.07 -11.23 -7.57
C LEU A 9 18.83 -10.15 -6.51
N ILE A 10 17.72 -9.42 -6.60
CA ILE A 10 17.35 -8.40 -5.61
C ILE A 10 16.93 -9.08 -4.30
N ALA A 11 16.07 -10.10 -4.38
CA ALA A 11 15.54 -10.81 -3.22
C ALA A 11 16.65 -11.49 -2.40
N SER A 12 17.70 -12.01 -3.06
CA SER A 12 18.83 -12.65 -2.38
C SER A 12 19.64 -11.70 -1.50
N GLN A 13 19.59 -10.38 -1.77
CA GLN A 13 20.31 -9.37 -0.99
C GLN A 13 19.55 -8.91 0.26
N ILE A 14 18.22 -9.10 0.30
CA ILE A 14 17.35 -8.53 1.35
C ILE A 14 17.78 -8.96 2.76
N GLN A 15 18.07 -10.26 2.96
CA GLN A 15 18.45 -10.77 4.28
C GLN A 15 19.72 -10.08 4.80
N HIS A 16 20.76 -10.02 3.96
CA HIS A 16 22.01 -9.39 4.35
C HIS A 16 21.84 -7.90 4.68
N THR A 17 21.05 -7.18 3.88
CA THR A 17 20.75 -5.75 4.15
C THR A 17 19.97 -5.59 5.46
N MET A 18 19.02 -6.48 5.76
CA MET A 18 18.29 -6.47 7.02
C MET A 18 19.22 -6.76 8.20
N ASP A 19 20.09 -7.77 8.11
CA ASP A 19 21.05 -8.10 9.17
C ASP A 19 21.91 -6.87 9.53
N GLN A 20 22.42 -6.15 8.53
CA GLN A 20 23.18 -4.91 8.73
C GLN A 20 22.32 -3.80 9.36
N PHE A 21 21.07 -3.67 8.95
CA PHE A 21 20.15 -2.69 9.48
C PHE A 21 19.84 -2.92 10.97
N PHE A 22 19.57 -4.17 11.36
CA PHE A 22 19.26 -4.54 12.74
C PHE A 22 20.48 -4.56 13.68
N GLN A 23 21.71 -4.46 13.16
CA GLN A 23 22.92 -4.22 13.97
C GLN A 23 22.97 -2.78 14.54
N THR A 24 22.13 -1.87 14.05
CA THR A 24 22.03 -0.50 14.55
C THR A 24 20.89 -0.36 15.57
N THR A 25 20.91 0.71 16.38
CA THR A 25 19.78 1.03 17.24
C THR A 25 18.61 1.52 16.40
N ILE A 26 17.55 0.71 16.33
CA ILE A 26 16.31 1.05 15.62
C ILE A 26 15.09 0.97 16.57
N PRO A 27 14.04 1.76 16.33
CA PRO A 27 12.82 1.75 17.12
C PRO A 27 12.15 0.38 17.20
N THR A 28 11.32 0.17 18.23
CA THR A 28 10.49 -1.03 18.37
C THR A 28 9.41 -1.10 17.29
N ARG A 29 8.76 0.04 17.03
CA ARG A 29 7.69 0.23 16.03
C ARG A 29 8.20 1.13 14.90
N PHE A 30 8.11 0.65 13.67
CA PHE A 30 8.55 1.38 12.48
C PHE A 30 7.84 0.84 11.23
N ARG A 31 7.96 1.55 10.11
CA ARG A 31 7.48 1.11 8.80
C ARG A 31 8.63 0.90 7.84
N LEU A 32 8.53 -0.16 7.03
CA LEU A 32 9.40 -0.40 5.89
C LEU A 32 8.64 -0.11 4.61
N VAL A 33 9.19 0.80 3.79
CA VAL A 33 8.68 1.09 2.45
C VAL A 33 9.60 0.42 1.44
N GLY A 34 9.13 -0.60 0.75
CA GLY A 34 9.82 -1.16 -0.40
C GLY A 34 9.69 -0.22 -1.59
N ASP A 35 10.80 0.27 -2.12
CA ASP A 35 10.86 1.05 -3.37
C ASP A 35 11.39 0.13 -4.49
N THR A 36 10.50 -0.31 -5.37
CA THR A 36 10.75 -1.33 -6.39
C THR A 36 10.56 -0.74 -7.78
N PRO A 37 11.51 -0.90 -8.74
CA PRO A 37 11.26 -0.51 -10.12
C PRO A 37 10.03 -1.23 -10.69
N THR A 38 9.05 -0.49 -11.21
CA THR A 38 7.80 -1.10 -11.70
C THR A 38 8.05 -2.04 -12.89
N ALA A 39 9.09 -1.76 -13.68
CA ALA A 39 9.48 -2.57 -14.83
C ALA A 39 9.93 -4.00 -14.50
N ILE A 40 10.21 -4.31 -13.22
CA ILE A 40 10.55 -5.69 -12.80
C ILE A 40 9.34 -6.43 -12.22
N LEU A 41 8.18 -5.80 -12.16
CA LEU A 41 6.92 -6.42 -11.76
C LEU A 41 6.15 -6.91 -12.98
N ASP A 42 5.21 -7.81 -12.74
CA ASP A 42 4.25 -8.26 -13.74
C ASP A 42 3.10 -7.26 -13.81
N SER A 43 2.85 -6.68 -14.99
CA SER A 43 1.77 -5.70 -15.20
C SER A 43 0.37 -6.33 -15.19
N GLU A 44 0.29 -7.63 -15.44
CA GLU A 44 -0.96 -8.37 -15.37
C GLU A 44 -1.30 -8.76 -13.92
N ASP A 45 -0.26 -8.90 -13.07
CA ASP A 45 -0.42 -9.26 -11.66
C ASP A 45 0.68 -8.65 -10.76
N TYR A 46 0.50 -7.37 -10.43
CA TYR A 46 1.41 -6.64 -9.55
C TYR A 46 1.50 -7.22 -8.13
N LEU A 47 0.39 -7.74 -7.62
CA LEU A 47 0.33 -8.25 -6.25
C LEU A 47 1.11 -9.56 -6.12
N THR A 48 0.91 -10.50 -7.03
CA THR A 48 1.68 -11.76 -7.05
C THR A 48 3.15 -11.49 -7.33
N SER A 49 3.49 -10.55 -8.21
CA SER A 49 4.88 -10.27 -8.56
C SER A 49 5.68 -9.49 -7.49
N ILE A 50 5.01 -8.78 -6.56
CA ILE A 50 5.66 -8.13 -5.43
C ILE A 50 5.78 -9.04 -4.19
N GLU A 51 4.90 -10.03 -4.04
CA GLU A 51 4.80 -10.91 -2.87
C GLU A 51 6.14 -11.53 -2.46
N PRO A 52 7.01 -12.02 -3.37
CA PRO A 52 8.31 -12.58 -2.97
C PRO A 52 9.21 -11.59 -2.23
N PHE A 53 9.15 -10.30 -2.57
CA PHE A 53 9.90 -9.28 -1.85
C PHE A 53 9.31 -9.01 -0.46
N VAL A 54 7.98 -8.89 -0.39
CA VAL A 54 7.28 -8.65 0.88
C VAL A 54 7.50 -9.81 1.84
N THR A 55 7.30 -11.04 1.40
CA THR A 55 7.52 -12.26 2.17
C THR A 55 8.96 -12.35 2.64
N LYS A 56 9.94 -12.05 1.77
CA LYS A 56 11.35 -12.04 2.16
C LYS A 56 11.64 -10.98 3.22
N VAL A 57 11.08 -9.78 3.09
CA VAL A 57 11.20 -8.70 4.09
C VAL A 57 10.64 -9.14 5.43
N GLN A 58 9.41 -9.66 5.48
CA GLN A 58 8.77 -10.12 6.72
C GLN A 58 9.56 -11.25 7.38
N GLN A 59 10.02 -12.23 6.58
CA GLN A 59 10.89 -13.31 7.07
C GLN A 59 12.21 -12.77 7.65
N SER A 60 12.85 -11.81 6.98
CA SER A 60 14.09 -11.21 7.47
C SER A 60 13.88 -10.40 8.74
N VAL A 61 12.77 -9.66 8.86
CA VAL A 61 12.40 -8.98 10.12
C VAL A 61 12.24 -10.00 11.25
N ASN A 62 11.48 -11.07 11.02
CA ASN A 62 11.24 -12.12 12.03
C ASN A 62 12.53 -12.90 12.37
N TYR A 63 13.45 -13.06 11.42
CA TYR A 63 14.76 -13.65 11.69
C TYR A 63 15.59 -12.77 12.63
N CYS A 64 15.63 -11.46 12.38
CA CYS A 64 16.40 -10.51 13.21
C CYS A 64 15.68 -10.16 14.54
N ARG A 65 14.35 -10.28 14.57
CA ARG A 65 13.48 -9.99 15.72
C ARG A 65 12.34 -11.04 15.78
N PRO A 66 12.56 -12.20 16.41
CA PRO A 66 11.59 -13.30 16.43
C PRO A 66 10.20 -12.95 16.97
N ASP A 67 10.13 -11.99 17.90
CA ASP A 67 8.88 -11.53 18.51
C ASP A 67 8.23 -10.37 17.75
N ALA A 68 8.78 -9.97 16.59
CA ALA A 68 8.20 -8.89 15.81
C ALA A 68 6.96 -9.35 15.05
N GLU A 69 5.90 -8.54 15.14
CA GLU A 69 4.74 -8.68 14.27
C GLU A 69 4.91 -7.83 13.02
N THR A 70 4.60 -8.39 11.86
CA THR A 70 4.69 -7.69 10.58
C THR A 70 3.37 -7.75 9.82
N ARG A 71 3.02 -6.67 9.11
CA ARG A 71 1.79 -6.60 8.31
C ARG A 71 2.03 -5.90 6.98
N PHE A 72 1.67 -6.54 5.88
CA PHE A 72 1.66 -5.93 4.56
C PHE A 72 0.42 -5.05 4.41
N LEU A 73 0.60 -3.73 4.42
CA LEU A 73 -0.51 -2.77 4.48
C LEU A 73 -1.00 -2.32 3.10
N ALA A 74 -0.09 -1.97 2.21
CA ALA A 74 -0.46 -1.31 0.97
C ALA A 74 0.56 -1.56 -0.13
N LEU A 75 0.05 -1.62 -1.36
CA LEU A 75 0.80 -1.62 -2.60
C LEU A 75 0.32 -0.45 -3.46
N ARG A 76 1.23 0.44 -3.82
CA ARG A 76 0.97 1.56 -4.71
C ARG A 76 1.80 1.41 -5.97
N ILE A 77 1.13 1.21 -7.10
CA ILE A 77 1.77 1.04 -8.40
C ILE A 77 1.79 2.39 -9.11
N VAL A 78 2.99 2.93 -9.40
CA VAL A 78 3.15 4.07 -10.31
C VAL A 78 4.12 3.71 -11.43
N SER A 79 4.14 4.51 -12.50
CA SER A 79 4.77 4.12 -13.79
C SER A 79 6.24 3.69 -13.69
N ARG A 80 7.04 4.34 -12.84
CA ARG A 80 8.49 4.11 -12.77
C ARG A 80 8.90 3.23 -11.59
N HIS A 81 8.30 3.46 -10.42
CA HIS A 81 8.60 2.76 -9.17
C HIS A 81 7.29 2.43 -8.47
N SER A 82 7.14 1.20 -7.97
CA SER A 82 6.01 0.80 -7.14
C SER A 82 6.48 0.68 -5.70
N TYR A 83 5.56 0.96 -4.78
CA TYR A 83 5.85 1.04 -3.36
C TYR A 83 4.99 0.06 -2.59
N PHE A 84 5.60 -0.76 -1.74
CA PHE A 84 4.86 -1.55 -0.75
C PHE A 84 5.19 -1.10 0.66
N VAL A 85 4.25 -1.29 1.58
CA VAL A 85 4.41 -0.91 3.00
C VAL A 85 4.28 -2.15 3.87
N VAL A 86 5.31 -2.42 4.67
CA VAL A 86 5.28 -3.40 5.76
C VAL A 86 5.39 -2.66 7.08
N ASP A 87 4.37 -2.76 7.92
CA ASP A 87 4.41 -2.28 9.29
C ASP A 87 5.08 -3.33 10.19
N VAL A 88 5.89 -2.85 11.13
CA VAL A 88 6.58 -3.68 12.13
C VAL A 88 6.17 -3.22 13.53
N ASN A 89 5.63 -4.14 14.33
CA ASN A 89 5.11 -3.92 15.68
C ASN A 89 4.12 -2.75 15.79
N ASN A 90 3.37 -2.47 14.72
CA ASN A 90 2.24 -1.55 14.77
C ASN A 90 0.96 -2.30 15.15
N ILE A 91 0.96 -2.91 16.33
CA ILE A 91 -0.15 -3.74 16.83
C ILE A 91 -1.43 -2.93 17.08
N ASP A 92 -1.28 -1.63 17.35
CA ASP A 92 -2.39 -0.69 17.52
C ASP A 92 -2.94 -0.19 16.17
N TYR A 93 -2.49 -0.74 15.03
CA TYR A 93 -3.11 -0.44 13.74
C TYR A 93 -4.49 -1.08 13.69
N ASP A 94 -5.48 -0.28 14.03
CA ASP A 94 -6.88 -0.57 13.79
C ASP A 94 -7.22 -0.14 12.36
N TYR A 95 -7.59 -1.13 11.54
CA TYR A 95 -7.99 -0.92 10.15
C TYR A 95 -9.20 0.01 10.07
N GLU A 96 -10.22 -0.23 10.89
CA GLU A 96 -11.48 0.51 10.86
C GLU A 96 -11.27 2.02 11.09
N THR A 97 -10.34 2.38 11.97
CA THR A 97 -10.01 3.78 12.31
C THR A 97 -8.75 4.30 11.63
N ALA A 98 -8.11 3.53 10.74
CA ALA A 98 -6.85 3.90 10.10
C ALA A 98 -6.90 5.24 9.33
N HIS A 99 -8.10 5.64 8.88
CA HIS A 99 -8.34 6.90 8.21
C HIS A 99 -8.36 8.14 9.15
N GLU A 100 -8.39 7.93 10.46
CA GLU A 100 -8.35 8.95 11.52
C GLU A 100 -6.95 9.02 12.18
N VAL A 101 -6.17 7.94 12.08
CA VAL A 101 -4.86 7.81 12.73
C VAL A 101 -3.73 8.29 11.81
N THR A 102 -3.24 9.51 12.05
CA THR A 102 -2.09 10.10 11.35
C THR A 102 -0.79 10.02 12.16
N THR A 103 -0.72 9.08 13.11
CA THR A 103 0.45 8.92 13.98
C THR A 103 1.73 8.78 13.19
N SER A 104 2.67 9.69 13.47
CA SER A 104 4.01 9.66 12.91
C SER A 104 4.78 8.44 13.44
N ILE A 105 5.09 7.51 12.54
CA ILE A 105 5.86 6.30 12.83
C ILE A 105 7.16 6.37 12.02
N PRO A 106 8.32 6.06 12.61
CA PRO A 106 9.60 6.07 11.88
C PRO A 106 9.54 5.25 10.59
N VAL A 107 9.81 5.89 9.45
CA VAL A 107 9.85 5.24 8.14
C VAL A 107 11.28 4.96 7.70
N TYR A 108 11.49 3.75 7.21
CA TYR A 108 12.72 3.30 6.56
C TYR A 108 12.38 2.84 5.14
N VAL A 109 13.11 3.36 4.15
CA VAL A 109 12.94 2.99 2.74
C VAL A 109 13.92 1.90 2.39
N LEU A 110 13.41 0.72 2.02
CA LEU A 110 14.14 -0.39 1.43
C LEU A 110 14.12 -0.24 -0.09
N ARG A 111 15.22 0.28 -0.65
CA ARG A 111 15.33 0.43 -2.10
C ARG A 111 15.72 -0.90 -2.74
N LEU A 112 14.78 -1.50 -3.45
CA LEU A 112 14.90 -2.78 -4.15
C LEU A 112 15.42 -2.58 -5.57
N SER A 113 16.69 -2.20 -5.66
CA SER A 113 17.42 -2.02 -6.92
C SER A 113 18.56 -3.03 -7.02
N ARG A 114 19.45 -2.88 -8.02
CA ARG A 114 20.66 -3.73 -8.16
C ARG A 114 21.47 -3.83 -6.86
N HIS A 115 21.49 -2.75 -6.08
CA HIS A 115 22.04 -2.74 -4.73
C HIS A 115 20.91 -2.43 -3.75
N VAL A 116 20.57 -3.43 -2.94
CA VAL A 116 19.55 -3.27 -1.90
C VAL A 116 20.13 -2.45 -0.76
N LYS A 117 19.38 -1.43 -0.32
CA LYS A 117 19.78 -0.57 0.79
C LYS A 117 18.58 -0.10 1.59
N ILE A 118 18.79 0.12 2.88
CA ILE A 118 17.80 0.69 3.79
C ILE A 118 18.28 2.07 4.23
N THR A 119 17.40 3.06 4.15
CA THR A 119 17.67 4.42 4.63
C THR A 119 16.50 4.95 5.44
N ARG A 120 16.80 5.58 6.59
CA ARG A 120 15.82 6.34 7.37
C ARG A 120 15.32 7.53 6.56
N ASN A 121 14.00 7.75 6.51
CA ASN A 121 13.41 8.90 5.84
C ASN A 121 12.39 9.63 6.75
N PRO A 122 12.82 10.64 7.54
CA PRO A 122 11.95 11.34 8.48
C PRO A 122 10.80 12.11 7.83
N THR A 123 10.98 12.58 6.60
CA THR A 123 9.94 13.28 5.84
C THR A 123 8.72 12.39 5.58
N GLU A 124 8.92 11.07 5.54
CA GLU A 124 7.84 10.11 5.28
C GLU A 124 7.08 9.69 6.54
N ASP A 125 7.55 10.01 7.75
CA ASP A 125 6.90 9.52 8.97
C ASP A 125 5.43 9.96 9.07
N GLU A 126 5.18 11.23 8.77
CA GLU A 126 3.84 11.83 8.74
C GLU A 126 3.20 11.69 7.36
N ASN A 127 3.96 11.93 6.28
CA ASN A 127 3.44 11.86 4.92
C ASN A 127 2.87 10.47 4.58
N LEU A 128 3.56 9.40 4.95
CA LEU A 128 3.08 8.04 4.70
C LEU A 128 1.82 7.73 5.51
N ALA A 129 1.71 8.24 6.74
CA ALA A 129 0.49 8.08 7.54
C ALA A 129 -0.72 8.73 6.84
N TRP A 130 -0.54 9.94 6.31
CA TRP A 130 -1.58 10.63 5.53
C TRP A 130 -1.95 9.89 4.23
N ILE A 131 -0.95 9.36 3.50
CA ILE A 131 -1.18 8.56 2.30
C ILE A 131 -2.00 7.30 2.62
N LEU A 132 -1.60 6.54 3.64
CA LEU A 132 -2.32 5.32 4.05
C LEU A 132 -3.75 5.61 4.50
N ALA A 133 -3.97 6.70 5.25
CA ALA A 133 -5.30 7.14 5.64
C ALA A 133 -6.16 7.51 4.40
N THR A 134 -5.56 8.15 3.40
CA THR A 134 -6.24 8.50 2.14
C THR A 134 -6.60 7.27 1.32
N MET A 135 -5.67 6.31 1.20
CA MET A 135 -5.94 5.02 0.55
C MET A 135 -7.10 4.30 1.25
N HIS A 136 -7.07 4.22 2.58
CA HIS A 136 -8.14 3.59 3.35
C HIS A 136 -9.52 4.20 3.07
N ARG A 137 -9.62 5.54 3.02
CA ARG A 137 -10.89 6.22 2.67
C ARG A 137 -11.40 5.87 1.27
N GLY A 138 -10.51 5.64 0.32
CA GLY A 138 -10.86 5.26 -1.05
C GLY A 138 -11.31 3.81 -1.20
N HIS A 139 -10.75 2.92 -0.39
CA HIS A 139 -10.98 1.48 -0.45
C HIS A 139 -12.12 0.98 0.44
N GLY A 140 -12.52 1.72 1.48
CA GLY A 140 -13.57 1.30 2.40
C GLY A 140 -13.20 0.00 3.13
N ASN A 141 -13.94 -1.08 2.88
CA ASN A 141 -13.81 -2.36 3.60
C ASN A 141 -12.95 -3.40 2.85
N ASP A 142 -12.18 -3.00 1.85
CA ASP A 142 -11.28 -3.93 1.15
C ASP A 142 -10.28 -4.57 2.12
N PRO A 143 -9.93 -5.86 1.94
CA PRO A 143 -8.93 -6.49 2.79
C PRO A 143 -7.54 -5.90 2.51
N LEU A 144 -6.65 -5.99 3.51
CA LEU A 144 -5.24 -5.70 3.30
C LEU A 144 -4.57 -6.75 2.39
N PRO A 145 -3.57 -6.37 1.59
CA PRO A 145 -3.07 -5.01 1.42
C PRO A 145 -4.00 -4.16 0.54
N LEU A 146 -4.09 -2.86 0.81
CA LEU A 146 -4.77 -1.91 -0.07
C LEU A 146 -3.96 -1.71 -1.35
N VAL A 147 -4.60 -1.79 -2.52
CA VAL A 147 -3.90 -1.76 -3.82
C VAL A 147 -4.41 -0.61 -4.70
N ASP A 148 -3.54 0.37 -4.93
CA ASP A 148 -3.78 1.45 -5.89
C ASP A 148 -2.92 1.25 -7.15
N ASP A 149 -3.56 1.13 -8.32
CA ASP A 149 -2.87 1.07 -9.61
C ASP A 149 -3.04 2.37 -10.43
N TYR A 150 -2.00 3.20 -10.44
CA TYR A 150 -1.94 4.45 -11.22
C TYR A 150 -1.32 4.27 -12.62
N THR A 151 -1.04 3.03 -13.05
CA THR A 151 -0.53 2.75 -14.40
C THR A 151 -1.66 2.53 -15.40
N ARG A 152 -2.84 2.17 -14.90
CA ARG A 152 -4.06 2.01 -15.69
C ARG A 152 -4.80 3.35 -15.80
N PRO A 153 -5.38 3.67 -16.96
CA PRO A 153 -6.26 4.82 -17.05
C PRO A 153 -7.46 4.60 -16.13
N VAL A 154 -7.81 5.63 -15.35
CA VAL A 154 -9.02 5.62 -14.52
C VAL A 154 -10.22 5.48 -15.46
N VAL A 155 -10.81 4.29 -15.48
CA VAL A 155 -12.14 4.11 -16.08
C VAL A 155 -13.12 4.68 -15.07
N SER A 156 -13.49 5.95 -15.24
CA SER A 156 -14.61 6.53 -14.51
C SER A 156 -15.86 5.71 -14.84
N GLN A 157 -16.26 4.81 -13.95
CA GLN A 157 -17.61 4.30 -14.01
C GLN A 157 -18.53 5.48 -13.66
N PRO A 158 -19.48 5.87 -14.53
CA PRO A 158 -20.50 6.82 -14.11
C PRO A 158 -21.23 6.19 -12.94
N GLN A 159 -21.15 6.81 -11.76
CA GLN A 159 -22.04 6.49 -10.67
C GLN A 159 -23.45 6.59 -11.23
N GLN A 160 -24.16 5.46 -11.29
CA GLN A 160 -25.60 5.48 -11.49
C GLN A 160 -26.20 6.14 -10.24
N ILE A 161 -26.34 7.46 -10.30
CA ILE A 161 -27.21 8.21 -9.40
C ILE A 161 -28.61 7.76 -9.79
N GLY A 162 -29.13 6.75 -9.09
CA GLY A 162 -30.52 6.31 -9.21
C GLY A 162 -31.43 7.42 -8.71
N ILE A 163 -31.83 8.33 -9.60
CA ILE A 163 -32.95 9.23 -9.33
C ILE A 163 -34.21 8.40 -9.57
N GLU A 164 -34.75 7.80 -8.52
CA GLU A 164 -36.14 7.30 -8.52
C GLU A 164 -37.07 8.50 -8.72
N LEU A 165 -37.43 8.80 -9.97
CA LEU A 165 -38.61 9.58 -10.27
C LEU A 165 -39.82 8.65 -10.09
N GLY A 166 -40.32 8.61 -8.86
CA GLY A 166 -41.57 7.95 -8.51
C GLY A 166 -42.73 8.48 -9.36
N ALA A 167 -43.17 7.67 -10.31
CA ALA A 167 -44.41 7.84 -11.04
C ALA A 167 -45.59 7.52 -10.09
N GLY A 168 -46.15 8.53 -9.45
CA GLY A 168 -47.39 8.46 -8.69
C GLY A 168 -48.49 9.26 -9.38
N GLY A 169 -49.33 8.59 -10.18
CA GLY A 169 -50.48 9.20 -10.83
C GLY A 169 -51.62 9.53 -9.85
N GLY A 170 -52.26 10.69 -10.03
CA GLY A 170 -53.42 11.13 -9.23
C GLY A 170 -54.24 12.25 -9.89
N ARG A 171 -55.19 11.86 -10.73
CA ARG A 171 -56.46 12.49 -11.20
C ARG A 171 -56.72 14.03 -11.07
N ARG A 172 -57.08 14.60 -12.24
CA ARG A 172 -58.14 15.59 -12.58
C ARG A 172 -58.38 16.81 -11.68
N GLN A 173 -58.28 18.01 -12.28
CA GLN A 173 -59.44 18.88 -12.49
C GLN A 173 -59.21 19.85 -13.66
N LEU A 174 -60.18 19.89 -14.58
CA LEU A 174 -60.34 20.91 -15.62
C LEU A 174 -60.95 22.15 -14.98
N TYR A 175 -60.37 23.32 -15.19
CA TYR A 175 -61.12 24.58 -15.21
C TYR A 175 -60.59 25.48 -16.32
N SER A 176 -61.47 25.73 -17.29
CA SER A 176 -61.43 26.81 -18.27
C SER A 176 -61.67 28.16 -17.58
N GLY A 177 -61.00 29.21 -18.04
CA GLY A 177 -61.39 30.59 -17.76
C GLY A 177 -60.43 31.57 -18.40
N PHE A 178 -60.95 32.38 -19.31
CA PHE A 178 -60.33 33.61 -19.80
C PHE A 178 -60.03 34.58 -18.65
#